data_AF-G0EGI2-F1
#
_entry.id   AF-G0EGI2-F1
#
_cell.length_a   1.000
_cell.length_b   1.000
_cell.length_c   1.000
_cell.angle_alpha   90.00
_cell.angle_beta   90.00
_cell.angle_gamma   90.00
#
_symmetry.space_group_name_H-M   'P 1'
#
loop_
_entity.id
_entity.type
_entity.pdbx_description
1 polymer ?
#
loop_
_entity_poly.entity_id
_entity_poly.type
_entity_poly.pdbx_seq_one_letter_code
_entity_poly.pdbx_strand_id
1 'polypeptide(L)'
;MGTRLVVLLGMSPGVLHTVLCALRANAATPTEVHIVATRRAPVHEAIEIARTCPCPGTDKPPLAPSTTIHVHALRVDDVTDEEGINELLEKLEEATRGAKHAIIDVTGGRKLASIIAAMYSVRRGYTTIYTPIPHEEQQRINRAETLCDKTTRTPPKPITL
;
A
#
# COMPACT_ATOMS: atom_id res chain seq x y z
N MET A 1 2.38 -12.17 17.67
CA MET A 1 1.94 -10.77 17.45
C MET A 1 1.88 -10.57 15.95
N GLY A 2 0.74 -10.16 15.41
CA GLY A 2 0.55 -10.00 13.98
C GLY A 2 1.25 -8.76 13.44
N THR A 3 1.83 -8.84 12.23
CA THR A 3 2.42 -7.69 11.56
C THR A 3 1.30 -6.89 10.90
N ARG A 4 1.18 -5.60 11.26
CA ARG A 4 0.24 -4.67 10.64
C ARG A 4 0.94 -3.92 9.50
N LEU A 5 0.34 -3.98 8.32
CA LEU A 5 0.74 -3.17 7.16
C LEU A 5 -0.24 -2.01 6.99
N VAL A 6 0.27 -0.79 6.89
CA VAL A 6 -0.49 0.38 6.46
C VAL A 6 -0.01 0.77 5.06
N VAL A 7 -0.91 0.82 4.09
CA VAL A 7 -0.60 1.14 2.69
C VAL A 7 -1.28 2.44 2.31
N LEU A 8 -0.51 3.39 1.79
CA LEU A 8 -1.08 4.52 1.06
C LEU A 8 -1.52 4.06 -0.33
N LEU A 9 -2.80 4.25 -0.67
CA LEU A 9 -3.32 3.92 -1.99
C LEU A 9 -3.68 5.19 -2.78
N GLY A 10 -3.02 5.35 -3.92
CA GLY A 10 -3.34 6.36 -4.93
C GLY A 10 -4.17 5.76 -6.07
N MET A 11 -3.99 6.27 -7.29
CA MET A 11 -4.76 5.82 -8.47
C MET A 11 -4.30 4.48 -9.06
N SER A 12 -3.17 3.91 -8.63
CA SER A 12 -2.64 2.66 -9.16
C SER A 12 -3.04 1.48 -8.26
N PRO A 13 -4.05 0.67 -8.64
CA PRO A 13 -4.57 -0.39 -7.78
C PRO A 13 -3.56 -1.53 -7.54
N GLY A 14 -2.61 -1.74 -8.46
CA GLY A 14 -1.57 -2.78 -8.35
C GLY A 14 -0.48 -2.53 -7.30
N VAL A 15 -0.45 -1.35 -6.66
CA VAL A 15 0.54 -1.03 -5.61
C VAL A 15 0.38 -1.98 -4.43
N LEU A 16 -0.86 -2.22 -3.97
CA LEU A 16 -1.12 -3.12 -2.84
C LEU A 16 -0.60 -4.53 -3.11
N HIS A 17 -0.88 -5.06 -4.31
CA HIS A 17 -0.37 -6.38 -4.74
C HIS A 17 1.15 -6.42 -4.76
N THR A 18 1.78 -5.41 -5.36
CA THR A 18 3.25 -5.32 -5.49
C THR A 18 3.92 -5.34 -4.12
N VAL A 19 3.44 -4.52 -3.18
CA VAL A 19 3.97 -4.42 -1.81
C VAL A 19 3.82 -5.76 -1.07
N LEU A 20 2.64 -6.36 -1.13
CA LEU A 20 2.38 -7.64 -0.46
C LEU A 20 3.21 -8.79 -1.06
N CYS A 21 3.44 -8.82 -2.38
CA CYS A 21 4.37 -9.78 -2.99
C CYS A 21 5.80 -9.58 -2.49
N ALA A 22 6.25 -8.33 -2.44
CA ALA A 22 7.58 -7.99 -1.99
C ALA A 22 7.79 -8.37 -0.51
N LEU A 23 6.80 -8.13 0.35
CA LEU A 23 6.81 -8.56 1.75
C LEU A 23 6.83 -10.08 1.90
N ARG A 24 6.03 -10.79 1.10
CA ARG A 24 5.99 -12.26 1.13
C ARG A 24 7.31 -12.90 0.72
N ALA A 25 7.98 -12.35 -0.29
CA ALA A 25 9.31 -12.79 -0.70
C ALA A 25 10.37 -12.63 0.41
N ASN A 26 10.11 -11.74 1.38
CA ASN A 26 10.95 -11.50 2.55
C ASN A 26 10.38 -12.13 3.85
N ALA A 27 9.47 -13.10 3.74
CA ALA A 27 8.82 -13.79 4.86
C ALA A 27 8.12 -12.86 5.88
N ALA A 28 7.66 -11.68 5.43
CA ALA A 28 7.04 -10.65 6.26
C ALA A 28 5.55 -10.47 5.96
N THR A 29 4.77 -11.57 5.94
CA THR A 29 3.34 -11.52 5.58
C THR A 29 2.50 -10.84 6.67
N PRO A 30 1.77 -9.76 6.37
CA PRO A 30 0.93 -9.10 7.35
C PRO A 30 -0.36 -9.89 7.66
N THR A 31 -0.79 -9.86 8.91
CA THR A 31 -2.08 -10.42 9.35
C THR A 31 -3.20 -9.40 9.23
N GLU A 32 -2.85 -8.11 9.26
CA GLU A 32 -3.78 -6.99 9.13
C GLU A 32 -3.24 -6.00 8.09
N VAL A 33 -4.10 -5.57 7.18
CA VAL A 33 -3.80 -4.57 6.17
C VAL A 33 -4.74 -3.39 6.34
N HIS A 34 -4.18 -2.21 6.55
CA HIS A 34 -4.90 -0.95 6.65
C HIS A 34 -4.61 -0.14 5.39
N ILE A 35 -5.64 0.11 4.58
CA ILE A 35 -5.52 0.88 3.35
C ILE A 35 -5.95 2.31 3.67
N VAL A 36 -5.04 3.26 3.57
CA VAL A 36 -5.33 4.70 3.68
C VAL A 36 -5.39 5.26 2.28
N ALA A 37 -6.57 5.74 1.87
CA ALA A 37 -6.87 5.98 0.46
C ALA A 37 -7.63 7.28 0.24
N THR A 38 -7.28 8.03 -0.81
CA THR A 38 -8.05 9.21 -1.21
C THR A 38 -9.42 8.81 -1.77
N ARG A 39 -10.35 9.77 -1.82
CA ARG A 39 -11.75 9.52 -2.22
C ARG A 39 -11.91 8.80 -3.57
N ARG A 40 -10.99 9.02 -4.52
CA ARG A 40 -11.04 8.43 -5.88
C ARG A 40 -10.14 7.21 -6.05
N ALA A 41 -9.45 6.77 -5.01
CA ALA A 41 -8.59 5.61 -5.12
C ALA A 41 -9.42 4.35 -5.43
N PRO A 42 -8.97 3.48 -6.36
CA PRO A 42 -9.66 2.25 -6.73
C PRO A 42 -9.45 1.14 -5.69
N VAL A 43 -9.93 1.36 -4.46
CA VAL A 43 -9.69 0.46 -3.30
C VAL A 43 -10.23 -0.95 -3.56
N HIS A 44 -11.46 -1.07 -4.06
CA HIS A 44 -12.08 -2.38 -4.32
C HIS A 44 -11.25 -3.18 -5.34
N GLU A 45 -10.86 -2.53 -6.43
CA GLU A 45 -10.02 -3.14 -7.46
C GLU A 45 -8.64 -3.55 -6.91
N ALA A 46 -8.01 -2.70 -6.09
CA ALA A 46 -6.73 -3.03 -5.47
C ALA A 46 -6.82 -4.29 -4.58
N ILE A 47 -7.89 -4.42 -3.80
CA ILE A 47 -8.15 -5.61 -2.97
C ILE A 47 -8.40 -6.84 -3.86
N GLU A 48 -9.18 -6.70 -4.92
CA GLU A 48 -9.48 -7.79 -5.85
C GLU A 48 -8.21 -8.30 -6.54
N ILE A 49 -7.36 -7.40 -7.05
CA ILE A 49 -6.05 -7.75 -7.62
C ILE A 49 -5.21 -8.48 -6.58
N ALA A 50 -5.11 -7.97 -5.35
CA ALA A 50 -4.33 -8.61 -4.30
C ALA A 50 -4.85 -10.01 -3.89
N ARG A 51 -6.13 -10.29 -4.09
CA ARG A 51 -6.77 -11.58 -3.78
C ARG A 51 -6.76 -12.59 -4.93
N THR A 52 -6.68 -12.13 -6.18
CA THR A 52 -6.87 -12.98 -7.35
C THR A 52 -5.59 -13.16 -8.17
N CYS A 53 -4.76 -12.13 -8.25
CA CYS A 53 -3.60 -12.15 -9.12
C CYS A 53 -2.38 -12.75 -8.41
N PRO A 54 -1.72 -13.77 -8.98
CA PRO A 54 -0.57 -14.41 -8.36
C PRO A 54 0.62 -13.45 -8.19
N CYS A 55 1.49 -13.74 -7.22
CA CYS A 55 2.81 -13.10 -7.22
C CYS A 55 3.71 -13.71 -8.30
N PRO A 56 4.59 -12.92 -8.93
CA PRO A 56 5.56 -13.45 -9.89
C PRO A 56 6.36 -14.63 -9.32
N GLY A 57 6.43 -15.73 -10.08
CA GLY A 57 7.10 -16.96 -9.65
C GLY A 57 6.31 -17.84 -8.68
N THR A 58 5.03 -17.53 -8.45
CA THR A 58 4.14 -18.33 -7.59
C THR A 58 2.76 -18.48 -8.22
N ASP A 59 2.02 -19.54 -7.90
CA ASP A 59 0.63 -19.71 -8.34
C ASP A 59 -0.39 -19.13 -7.35
N LYS A 60 0.07 -18.35 -6.36
CA LYS A 60 -0.76 -17.89 -5.24
C LYS A 60 -0.81 -16.37 -5.17
N PRO A 61 -1.98 -15.77 -4.87
CA PRO A 61 -2.14 -14.32 -4.75
C PRO A 61 -1.51 -13.75 -3.48
N PRO A 62 -1.18 -12.44 -3.48
CA PRO A 62 -0.95 -11.52 -2.37
C PRO A 62 -1.29 -11.89 -0.95
N LEU A 63 -2.60 -12.01 -0.84
CA LEU A 63 -3.34 -11.67 0.33
C LEU A 63 -3.92 -12.98 0.82
N ALA A 64 -3.50 -13.39 2.01
CA ALA A 64 -4.02 -14.61 2.58
C ALA A 64 -5.53 -14.46 2.83
N PRO A 65 -6.34 -15.53 2.64
CA PRO A 65 -7.76 -15.49 2.95
C PRO A 65 -8.08 -15.06 4.39
N SER A 66 -7.15 -15.30 5.32
CA SER A 66 -7.25 -14.93 6.73
C SER A 66 -6.80 -13.50 7.06
N THR A 67 -6.29 -12.73 6.09
CA THR A 67 -5.84 -11.36 6.33
C THR A 67 -7.03 -10.42 6.50
N THR A 68 -7.09 -9.71 7.62
CA THR A 68 -8.11 -8.69 7.86
C THR A 68 -7.76 -7.41 7.11
N ILE A 69 -8.73 -6.80 6.45
CA ILE A 69 -8.55 -5.56 5.69
C ILE A 69 -9.40 -4.47 6.32
N HIS A 70 -8.79 -3.32 6.57
CA HIS A 70 -9.45 -2.09 7.02
C HIS A 70 -9.21 -0.98 6.01
N VAL A 71 -10.25 -0.23 5.67
CA VAL A 71 -10.15 0.90 4.73
C VAL A 71 -10.40 2.20 5.49
N HIS A 72 -9.46 3.13 5.36
CA HIS A 72 -9.46 4.46 5.96
C HIS A 72 -9.52 5.48 4.82
N ALA A 73 -10.74 5.83 4.41
CA ALA A 73 -10.95 6.76 3.30
C ALA A 73 -10.76 8.21 3.77
N LEU A 74 -9.97 8.98 3.01
CA LEU A 74 -9.93 10.43 3.13
C LEU A 74 -11.11 11.04 2.36
N ARG A 75 -11.57 12.21 2.79
CA ARG A 75 -12.63 12.99 2.11
C ARG A 75 -12.09 13.76 0.91
N VAL A 76 -10.78 14.00 0.87
CA VAL A 76 -10.11 14.69 -0.24
C VAL A 76 -9.80 13.77 -1.43
N ASP A 77 -9.76 14.36 -2.63
CA ASP A 77 -9.28 13.68 -3.84
C ASP A 77 -7.75 13.55 -3.84
N ASP A 78 -7.07 14.47 -3.15
CA ASP A 78 -5.62 14.55 -3.05
C ASP A 78 -5.19 15.33 -1.80
N VAL A 79 -3.97 15.10 -1.33
CA VAL A 79 -3.37 15.80 -0.18
C VAL A 79 -2.48 16.91 -0.71
N THR A 80 -2.99 18.15 -0.75
CA THR A 80 -2.30 19.33 -1.30
C THR A 80 -2.29 20.54 -0.37
N ASP A 81 -3.09 20.53 0.69
CA ASP A 81 -3.29 21.64 1.62
C ASP A 81 -3.30 21.14 3.07
N GLU A 82 -3.40 22.07 4.02
CA GLU A 82 -3.39 21.78 5.44
C GLU A 82 -4.52 20.85 5.89
N GLU A 83 -5.72 20.99 5.32
CA GLU A 83 -6.87 20.14 5.65
C GLU A 83 -6.60 18.68 5.27
N GLY A 84 -6.14 18.44 4.03
CA GLY A 84 -5.80 17.10 3.57
C GLY A 84 -4.62 16.49 4.34
N ILE A 85 -3.65 17.30 4.78
CA ILE A 85 -2.53 16.86 5.62
C ILE A 85 -3.04 16.38 6.98
N ASN A 86 -3.88 17.18 7.63
CA ASN A 86 -4.43 16.87 8.94
C ASN A 86 -5.32 15.61 8.89
N GLU A 87 -6.15 15.49 7.86
CA GLU A 87 -6.97 14.29 7.65
C GLU A 87 -6.11 13.04 7.41
N LEU A 88 -5.04 13.14 6.61
CA LEU A 88 -4.11 12.03 6.41
C LEU A 88 -3.47 11.57 7.73
N LEU A 89 -3.02 12.51 8.56
CA LEU A 89 -2.42 12.21 9.86
C LEU A 89 -3.41 11.54 10.81
N GLU A 90 -4.67 11.99 10.83
CA GLU A 90 -5.74 11.35 11.61
C GLU A 90 -5.96 9.90 11.15
N LYS A 91 -6.03 9.64 9.84
CA LYS A 91 -6.21 8.28 9.29
C LYS A 91 -5.02 7.37 9.51
N LEU A 92 -3.80 7.90 9.49
CA LEU A 92 -2.60 7.15 9.88
C LEU A 92 -2.62 6.79 11.38
N GLU A 93 -3.10 7.69 12.23
CA GLU A 93 -3.25 7.42 13.66
C GLU A 93 -4.31 6.36 13.94
N GLU A 94 -5.46 6.44 13.28
CA GLU A 94 -6.50 5.41 13.33
C GLU A 94 -5.96 4.05 12.85
N ALA A 95 -5.26 4.03 11.71
CA ALA A 95 -4.73 2.82 11.11
C ALA A 95 -3.69 2.12 12.00
N THR A 96 -2.87 2.89 12.72
CA THR A 96 -1.82 2.33 13.58
C THR A 96 -2.22 2.20 15.05
N ARG A 97 -3.46 2.57 15.42
CA ARG A 97 -3.92 2.52 16.81
C ARG A 97 -3.75 1.13 17.43
N GLY A 98 -3.05 1.06 18.55
CA GLY A 98 -2.77 -0.19 19.27
C GLY A 98 -1.69 -1.08 18.65
N ALA A 99 -1.06 -0.67 17.55
CA ALA A 99 0.06 -1.40 16.97
C ALA A 99 1.34 -1.15 17.76
N LYS A 100 1.99 -2.21 18.26
CA LYS A 100 3.36 -2.11 18.80
C LYS A 100 4.41 -1.98 17.70
N HIS A 101 4.14 -2.59 16.55
CA HIS A 101 4.95 -2.55 15.35
C HIS A 101 4.03 -2.43 14.14
N ALA A 102 4.37 -1.53 13.21
CA ALA A 102 3.67 -1.37 11.95
C ALA A 102 4.70 -1.18 10.83
N ILE A 103 4.33 -1.64 9.64
CA ILE A 103 5.03 -1.33 8.39
C ILE A 103 4.18 -0.30 7.66
N ILE A 104 4.75 0.85 7.33
CA ILE A 104 4.09 1.91 6.57
C ILE A 104 4.65 1.90 5.15
N ASP A 105 3.83 1.49 4.18
CA ASP A 105 4.16 1.60 2.76
C ASP A 105 3.80 2.99 2.23
N VAL A 106 4.81 3.66 1.69
CA VAL A 106 4.69 5.00 1.11
C VAL A 106 4.80 5.00 -0.42
N THR A 107 4.67 3.82 -1.04
CA THR A 107 4.79 3.64 -2.49
C THR A 107 3.65 4.29 -3.25
N GLY A 108 2.43 4.13 -2.75
CA GLY A 108 1.24 4.71 -3.37
C GLY A 108 0.91 6.12 -2.88
N GLY A 109 -0.04 6.74 -3.56
CA GLY A 109 -0.45 8.11 -3.30
C GLY A 109 0.37 9.15 -4.05
N ARG A 110 0.06 10.42 -3.84
CA ARG A 110 0.88 11.53 -4.34
C ARG A 110 2.06 11.78 -3.41
N LYS A 111 3.12 12.40 -3.95
CA LYS A 111 4.41 12.61 -3.26
C LYS A 111 4.25 13.26 -1.88
N LEU A 112 3.35 14.23 -1.74
CA LEU A 112 3.15 14.90 -0.45
C LEU A 112 2.59 13.93 0.61
N ALA A 113 1.60 13.10 0.26
CA ALA A 113 1.08 12.07 1.15
C ALA A 113 2.17 11.04 1.54
N SER A 114 2.99 10.60 0.59
CA SER A 114 4.12 9.70 0.84
C SER A 114 5.14 10.30 1.82
N ILE A 115 5.49 11.58 1.66
CA ILE A 115 6.41 12.29 2.56
C ILE A 115 5.83 12.37 3.97
N ILE A 116 4.55 12.75 4.09
CA ILE A 116 3.88 12.89 5.39
C ILE A 116 3.81 11.55 6.11
N ALA A 117 3.44 10.48 5.41
CA ALA A 117 3.39 9.15 6.00
C ALA A 117 4.78 8.63 6.40
N ALA A 118 5.82 8.93 5.62
CA ALA A 118 7.20 8.61 6.00
C ALA A 118 7.62 9.35 7.27
N MET A 119 7.37 10.66 7.36
CA MET A 119 7.66 11.46 8.56
C MET A 119 6.88 10.97 9.77
N TYR A 120 5.60 10.63 9.59
CA TYR A 120 4.76 10.03 10.62
C TYR A 120 5.35 8.71 11.13
N SER A 121 5.72 7.83 10.21
CA SER A 121 6.31 6.52 10.51
C SER A 121 7.60 6.65 11.32
N VAL A 122 8.53 7.51 10.87
CA VAL A 122 9.79 7.80 11.58
C VAL A 122 9.54 8.33 12.98
N ARG A 123 8.61 9.30 13.14
CA ARG A 123 8.26 9.86 14.44
C ARG A 123 7.68 8.84 15.41
N ARG A 124 7.02 7.79 14.90
CA ARG A 124 6.42 6.71 15.70
C ARG A 124 7.34 5.50 15.88
N GLY A 125 8.52 5.49 15.27
CA GLY A 125 9.44 4.35 15.30
C GLY A 125 8.91 3.13 14.54
N TYR A 126 8.04 3.35 13.55
CA TYR A 126 7.55 2.30 12.66
C TYR A 126 8.52 2.07 11.50
N THR A 127 8.39 0.90 10.86
CA THR A 127 9.19 0.58 9.68
C THR A 127 8.56 1.24 8.46
N THR A 128 9.29 2.15 7.82
CA THR A 128 8.86 2.74 6.55
C THR A 128 9.39 1.90 5.40
N ILE A 129 8.55 1.54 4.44
CA ILE A 129 8.99 0.88 3.21
C ILE A 129 8.57 1.64 1.96
N TYR A 130 9.39 1.52 0.92
CA TYR A 130 9.09 1.99 -0.41
C TYR A 130 9.43 0.89 -1.43
N THR A 131 8.52 0.64 -2.36
CA THR A 131 8.64 -0.41 -3.38
C THR A 131 8.67 0.24 -4.77
N PRO A 132 9.85 0.60 -5.31
CA PRO A 132 9.96 1.39 -6.54
C PRO A 132 9.44 0.65 -7.76
N ILE A 133 8.34 1.11 -8.36
CA ILE A 133 7.87 0.56 -9.64
C ILE A 133 8.67 1.18 -10.79
N PRO A 134 9.41 0.38 -11.59
CA PRO A 134 10.16 0.92 -12.73
C PRO A 134 9.27 1.66 -13.72
N HIS A 135 9.79 2.71 -14.36
CA HIS A 135 9.00 3.55 -15.27
C HIS A 135 8.35 2.77 -16.41
N GLU A 136 9.08 1.83 -17.02
CA GLU A 136 8.57 0.97 -18.10
C GLU A 136 7.41 0.08 -17.64
N GLU A 137 7.52 -0.50 -16.44
CA GLU A 137 6.44 -1.28 -15.81
C GLU A 137 5.23 -0.39 -15.50
N GLN A 138 5.45 0.84 -15.01
CA GLN A 138 4.38 1.79 -14.78
C GLN A 138 3.63 2.13 -16.07
N GLN A 139 4.34 2.36 -17.18
CA GLN A 139 3.70 2.62 -18.48
C GLN A 139 2.86 1.43 -18.95
N ARG A 140 3.35 0.20 -18.77
CA ARG A 140 2.62 -1.03 -19.11
C ARG A 140 1.35 -1.17 -18.26
N ILE A 141 1.47 -1.02 -16.94
CA ILE A 141 0.36 -1.09 -15.98
C ILE A 141 -0.72 -0.05 -16.33
N ASN A 142 -0.32 1.16 -16.70
CA ASN A 142 -1.27 2.22 -17.06
C ASN A 142 -2.07 1.93 -18.33
N ARG A 143 -1.60 1.02 -19.20
CA ARG A 143 -2.29 0.59 -20.44
C ARG A 143 -3.03 -0.74 -20.27
N ALA A 144 -2.95 -1.37 -19.10
CA ALA A 144 -3.53 -2.68 -18.86
C ALA A 144 -5.05 -2.60 -18.71
N GLU A 145 -5.74 -3.48 -19.42
CA GLU A 145 -7.21 -3.61 -19.35
C GLU A 145 -7.65 -4.69 -18.37
N THR A 146 -6.82 -5.73 -18.17
CA THR A 146 -7.10 -6.81 -17.23
C THR A 146 -6.54 -6.52 -15.83
N LEU A 147 -7.16 -7.10 -14.79
CA LEU A 147 -6.77 -6.89 -13.40
C LEU A 147 -5.31 -7.26 -13.13
N CYS A 148 -4.86 -8.43 -13.57
CA CYS A 148 -3.52 -8.92 -13.25
C CYS A 148 -2.43 -8.24 -14.07
N ASP A 149 -2.75 -7.72 -15.25
CA ASP A 149 -1.81 -6.91 -16.03
C ASP A 149 -1.53 -5.55 -15.37
N LYS A 150 -2.34 -5.12 -14.39
CA LYS A 150 -2.10 -3.91 -13.59
C LYS A 150 -1.11 -4.12 -12.44
N THR A 151 -0.45 -5.29 -12.36
CA THR A 151 0.57 -5.61 -11.34
C THR A 151 1.98 -5.58 -11.91
N THR A 152 3.00 -5.55 -11.06
CA THR A 152 4.41 -5.64 -11.51
C THR A 152 4.80 -7.06 -11.87
N ARG A 153 5.55 -7.23 -12.97
CA ARG A 153 6.08 -8.54 -13.40
C ARG A 153 7.26 -9.02 -12.57
N THR A 154 7.99 -8.08 -11.96
CA THR A 154 9.12 -8.38 -11.09
C THR A 154 9.01 -7.44 -9.88
N PRO A 155 8.59 -7.95 -8.71
CA PRO A 155 8.43 -7.11 -7.54
C PRO A 155 9.82 -6.61 -7.12
N PRO A 156 10.01 -5.30 -6.97
CA PRO A 156 11.24 -4.76 -6.44
C PRO A 156 11.46 -5.24 -5.01
N LYS A 157 12.72 -5.31 -4.57
CA LYS A 157 12.98 -5.43 -3.13
C LYS A 157 12.45 -4.15 -2.44
N PRO A 158 11.67 -4.27 -1.34
CA PRO A 158 11.30 -3.11 -0.56
C PRO A 158 12.57 -2.44 -0.02
N ILE A 159 12.61 -1.11 -0.10
CA ILE A 159 13.64 -0.29 0.53
C ILE A 159 13.09 0.16 1.87
N THR A 160 13.78 -0.17 2.96
CA THR A 160 13.48 0.40 4.28
C THR A 160 14.11 1.79 4.37
N LEU A 161 13.30 2.78 4.76
CA LEU A 161 13.72 4.18 4.95
C LEU A 161 13.96 4.49 6.44
#